data_AF-A0A9D5YAE0-F1
#
_entry.id   AF-A0A9D5YAE0-F1
#
_cell.length_a   1.000
_cell.length_b   1.000
_cell.length_c   1.000
_cell.angle_alpha   90.00
_cell.angle_beta   90.00
_cell.angle_gamma   90.00
#
_symmetry.space_group_name_H-M   'P 1'
#
loop_
_entity.id
_entity.type
_entity.pdbx_description
1 polymer ?
#
loop_
_entity_poly.entity_id
_entity_poly.type
_entity_poly.pdbx_seq_one_letter_code
_entity_poly.pdbx_strand_id
1 'polypeptide(L)'
;MENKKNIFDYAAQALMIFGLMVVFLSVCSALAGEGGAVHSTLFSLGAKGMSMSSLAQMLALSILTTLIRAILLSDRLFGNLSVLARSIAMIVCCVAAIVVFVIVFDWFPADNALAWLCFALSFGICFTVSLWVTLSRQKRENEAMAQALERLKNDQ
;
A
#
# COMPACT_ATOMS: atom_id res chain seq x y z
N MET A 1 -7.05 -3.30 25.17
CA MET A 1 -8.32 -3.89 24.73
C MET A 1 -8.24 -4.11 23.24
N GLU A 2 -7.94 -5.34 22.82
CA GLU A 2 -7.84 -5.70 21.40
C GLU A 2 -9.26 -5.79 20.83
N ASN A 3 -9.70 -4.72 20.17
CA ASN A 3 -11.01 -4.69 19.53
C ASN A 3 -11.01 -5.80 18.46
N LYS A 4 -11.86 -6.82 18.61
CA LYS A 4 -12.02 -7.86 17.59
C LYS A 4 -12.39 -7.15 16.29
N LYS A 5 -11.44 -7.07 15.35
CA LYS A 5 -11.66 -6.43 14.05
C LYS A 5 -12.88 -7.08 13.40
N ASN A 6 -13.91 -6.28 13.16
CA ASN A 6 -15.11 -6.75 12.49
C ASN A 6 -14.87 -6.79 10.98
N ILE A 7 -15.70 -7.56 10.26
CA ILE A 7 -15.65 -7.63 8.78
C ILE A 7 -15.79 -6.23 8.17
N PHE A 8 -16.55 -5.35 8.82
CA PHE A 8 -16.68 -3.93 8.45
C PHE A 8 -15.38 -3.15 8.51
N ASP A 9 -14.45 -3.46 9.43
CA ASP A 9 -13.17 -2.76 9.52
C ASP A 9 -12.27 -3.10 8.32
N TYR A 10 -12.32 -4.36 7.88
CA TYR A 10 -11.63 -4.80 6.66
C TYR A 10 -12.26 -4.21 5.40
N ALA A 11 -13.60 -4.15 5.32
CA ALA A 11 -14.28 -3.50 4.21
C ALA A 11 -13.95 -2.00 4.13
N ALA A 12 -13.96 -1.30 5.28
CA ALA A 12 -13.56 0.10 5.37
C ALA A 12 -12.11 0.30 4.93
N GLN A 13 -11.21 -0.59 5.34
CA GLN A 13 -9.82 -0.55 4.90
C GLN A 13 -9.65 -0.74 3.39
N ALA A 14 -10.34 -1.71 2.80
CA ALA A 14 -10.31 -1.93 1.35
C ALA A 14 -10.86 -0.72 0.57
N LEU A 15 -11.94 -0.11 1.07
CA LEU A 15 -12.53 1.09 0.46
C LEU A 15 -11.63 2.33 0.61
N MET A 16 -10.93 2.48 1.73
CA MET A 16 -9.94 3.56 1.91
C MET A 16 -8.78 3.42 0.92
N ILE A 17 -8.23 2.22 0.77
CA ILE A 17 -7.15 1.94 -0.20
C ILE A 17 -7.65 2.21 -1.62
N PHE A 18 -8.84 1.72 -1.96
CA PHE A 18 -9.47 1.97 -3.26
C PHE A 18 -9.65 3.46 -3.54
N GLY A 19 -10.25 4.20 -2.62
CA GLY A 19 -10.48 5.63 -2.77
C GLY A 19 -9.18 6.42 -2.95
N LEU A 20 -8.15 6.09 -2.17
CA LEU A 20 -6.84 6.73 -2.31
C LEU A 20 -6.21 6.44 -3.68
N MET A 21 -6.27 5.20 -4.17
CA MET A 21 -5.77 4.82 -5.49
C MET A 21 -6.51 5.56 -6.61
N VAL A 22 -7.83 5.64 -6.55
CA VAL A 22 -8.65 6.32 -7.56
C VAL A 22 -8.34 7.83 -7.59
N VAL A 23 -8.23 8.47 -6.42
CA VAL A 23 -7.87 9.90 -6.35
C VAL A 23 -6.47 10.13 -6.93
N PHE A 24 -5.51 9.30 -6.53
CA PHE A 24 -4.13 9.41 -7.03
C PHE A 24 -4.07 9.24 -8.56
N LEU A 25 -4.69 8.19 -9.09
CA LEU A 25 -4.71 7.95 -10.54
C LEU A 25 -5.51 8.99 -11.31
N SER A 26 -6.56 9.58 -10.71
CA SER A 26 -7.30 10.68 -11.32
C SER A 26 -6.43 11.93 -11.48
N VAL A 27 -5.62 12.24 -10.46
CA VAL A 27 -4.63 13.33 -10.55
C VAL A 27 -3.58 13.03 -11.61
N CYS A 28 -3.03 11.81 -11.63
CA CYS A 28 -2.08 11.41 -12.67
C CYS A 28 -2.71 11.48 -14.08
N SER A 29 -3.98 11.10 -14.21
CA SER A 29 -4.70 11.15 -15.49
C SER A 29 -4.95 12.58 -15.95
N ALA A 30 -5.28 13.49 -15.04
CA ALA A 30 -5.46 14.90 -15.36
C ALA A 30 -4.15 15.58 -15.81
N LEU A 31 -3.00 15.15 -15.26
CA LEU A 31 -1.69 15.74 -15.57
C LEU A 31 -0.99 15.11 -16.78
N ALA A 32 -1.15 13.80 -16.97
CA ALA A 32 -0.36 13.00 -17.93
C ALA A 32 -1.18 11.96 -18.71
N GLY A 33 -2.51 11.94 -18.56
CA GLY A 33 -3.37 10.89 -19.12
C GLY A 33 -3.37 10.83 -20.64
N GLU A 34 -3.23 11.96 -21.35
CA GLU A 34 -3.19 11.97 -22.82
C GLU A 34 -1.96 11.25 -23.39
N GLY A 35 -0.80 11.42 -22.74
CA GLY A 35 0.42 10.66 -23.07
C GLY A 35 0.39 9.22 -22.55
N GLY A 36 -0.26 8.99 -21.41
CA GLY A 36 -0.40 7.67 -20.79
C GLY A 36 -1.35 6.74 -21.55
N ALA A 37 -2.36 7.26 -22.24
CA ALA A 37 -3.37 6.48 -22.96
C ALA A 37 -2.80 5.59 -24.06
N VAL A 38 -1.66 5.98 -24.63
CA VAL A 38 -0.96 5.21 -25.68
C VAL A 38 -0.25 3.98 -25.11
N HIS A 39 0.08 3.98 -23.82
CA HIS A 39 0.97 2.99 -23.22
C HIS A 39 0.37 2.22 -22.04
N SER A 40 -0.78 2.64 -21.52
CA SER A 40 -1.34 2.10 -20.28
C SER A 40 -2.85 1.96 -20.36
N THR A 41 -3.36 0.75 -20.07
CA THR A 41 -4.80 0.48 -19.98
C THR A 41 -5.48 1.27 -18.86
N LEU A 42 -4.72 1.64 -17.82
CA LEU A 42 -5.19 2.50 -16.72
C LEU A 42 -5.60 3.90 -17.20
N PHE A 43 -4.90 4.42 -18.21
CA PHE A 43 -5.17 5.71 -18.83
C PHE A 43 -5.86 5.57 -20.19
N SER A 44 -6.54 4.46 -20.47
CA SER A 44 -7.19 4.22 -21.77
C SER A 44 -8.16 5.33 -22.23
N LEU A 45 -8.74 6.09 -21.30
CA LEU A 45 -9.61 7.25 -21.57
C LEU A 45 -8.86 8.60 -21.50
N GLY A 46 -7.56 8.59 -21.23
CA GLY A 46 -6.72 9.75 -20.97
C GLY A 46 -7.34 10.66 -19.90
N ALA A 47 -7.24 11.97 -20.10
CA ALA A 47 -7.80 12.96 -19.19
C ALA A 47 -9.34 12.93 -19.04
N LYS A 48 -10.07 12.11 -19.83
CA LYS A 48 -11.53 11.99 -19.75
C LYS A 48 -12.01 11.12 -18.58
N GLY A 49 -11.09 10.45 -17.86
CA GLY A 49 -11.40 9.69 -16.65
C GLY A 49 -10.82 8.28 -16.68
N MET A 50 -11.33 7.42 -15.79
CA MET A 50 -10.95 6.01 -15.71
C MET A 50 -12.04 5.12 -16.30
N SER A 51 -11.64 4.02 -16.94
CA SER A 51 -12.59 3.04 -17.45
C SER A 51 -13.20 2.23 -16.31
N MET A 52 -14.40 1.68 -16.56
CA MET A 52 -15.06 0.79 -15.59
C MET A 52 -14.22 -0.45 -15.28
N SER A 53 -13.48 -0.97 -16.27
CA SER A 53 -12.55 -2.09 -16.07
C SER A 53 -11.40 -1.71 -15.11
N SER A 54 -10.78 -0.54 -15.29
CA SER A 54 -9.71 -0.06 -14.41
C SER A 54 -10.20 0.16 -12.98
N LEU A 55 -11.42 0.70 -12.80
CA LEU A 55 -12.02 0.84 -11.47
C LEU A 55 -12.28 -0.53 -10.80
N ALA A 56 -12.79 -1.51 -11.55
CA ALA A 56 -12.98 -2.86 -11.02
C ALA A 56 -11.65 -3.52 -10.64
N GLN A 57 -10.60 -3.33 -11.44
CA GLN A 57 -9.25 -3.81 -11.15
C GLN A 57 -8.67 -3.16 -9.88
N MET A 58 -8.84 -1.83 -9.71
CA MET A 58 -8.42 -1.12 -8.48
C MET A 58 -9.14 -1.66 -7.24
N LEU A 59 -10.44 -1.94 -7.36
CA LEU A 59 -11.22 -2.52 -6.26
C LEU A 59 -10.75 -3.94 -5.93
N ALA A 60 -10.49 -4.77 -6.95
CA ALA A 60 -9.97 -6.12 -6.75
C ALA A 60 -8.59 -6.08 -6.05
N LEU A 61 -7.69 -5.18 -6.47
CA LEU A 61 -6.40 -5.02 -5.84
C LEU A 61 -6.52 -4.53 -4.38
N SER A 62 -7.44 -3.61 -4.09
CA SER A 62 -7.62 -3.09 -2.72
C SER A 62 -8.17 -4.16 -1.76
N ILE A 63 -9.07 -5.01 -2.24
CA ILE A 63 -9.57 -6.17 -1.49
C ILE A 63 -8.44 -7.17 -1.26
N LEU A 64 -7.68 -7.52 -2.31
CA LEU A 64 -6.58 -8.48 -2.22
C LEU A 64 -5.49 -8.01 -1.25
N THR A 65 -5.07 -6.76 -1.33
CA THR A 65 -4.07 -6.19 -0.41
C THR A 65 -4.56 -6.16 1.03
N THR A 66 -5.86 -5.89 1.25
CA THR A 66 -6.47 -5.96 2.58
C THR A 66 -6.50 -7.39 3.12
N LEU A 67 -6.79 -8.39 2.29
CA LEU A 67 -6.76 -9.81 2.66
C LEU A 67 -5.34 -10.28 2.98
N ILE A 68 -4.36 -9.94 2.14
CA ILE A 68 -2.93 -10.22 2.39
C ILE A 68 -2.51 -9.67 3.74
N ARG A 69 -2.87 -8.40 4.02
CA ARG A 69 -2.59 -7.76 5.32
C ARG A 69 -3.30 -8.46 6.47
N ALA A 70 -4.56 -8.84 6.31
CA ALA A 70 -5.32 -9.55 7.33
C ALA A 70 -4.68 -10.90 7.69
N ILE A 71 -4.21 -11.65 6.68
CA ILE A 71 -3.59 -12.96 6.83
C ILE A 71 -2.20 -12.85 7.46
N LEU A 72 -1.33 -12.01 6.92
CA LEU A 72 0.07 -11.90 7.38
C LEU A 72 0.23 -11.20 8.74
N LEU A 73 -0.70 -10.30 9.08
CA LEU A 73 -0.72 -9.63 10.38
C LEU A 73 -1.52 -10.41 11.42
N SER A 74 -2.15 -11.53 11.06
CA SER A 74 -2.86 -12.37 12.02
C SER A 74 -1.86 -13.13 12.88
N ASP A 75 -1.89 -12.88 14.20
CA ASP A 75 -1.11 -13.63 15.17
C ASP A 75 -1.42 -15.13 15.19
N ARG A 76 -2.57 -15.55 14.62
CA ARG A 76 -2.97 -16.97 14.57
C ARG A 76 -2.12 -17.83 13.63
N LEU A 77 -1.55 -17.26 12.56
CA LEU A 77 -0.81 -18.04 11.55
C LEU A 77 0.72 -17.94 11.70
N PHE A 78 1.23 -16.85 12.28
CA PHE A 78 2.67 -16.55 12.31
C PHE A 78 3.16 -16.12 13.71
N GLY A 79 2.67 -16.75 14.77
CA GLY A 79 2.94 -16.39 16.19
C GLY A 79 4.42 -16.19 16.59
N ASN A 80 5.37 -16.71 15.81
CA ASN A 80 6.81 -16.64 16.09
C ASN A 80 7.62 -15.65 15.21
N LEU A 81 7.00 -14.95 14.25
CA LEU A 81 7.73 -13.98 13.41
C LEU A 81 7.76 -12.59 14.05
N SER A 82 8.93 -11.96 14.05
CA SER A 82 9.10 -10.58 14.52
C SER A 82 8.22 -9.61 13.73
N VAL A 83 7.81 -8.50 14.36
CA VAL A 83 6.98 -7.45 13.73
C VAL A 83 7.63 -6.93 12.43
N LEU A 84 8.97 -6.86 12.41
CA LEU A 84 9.73 -6.46 11.23
C LEU A 84 9.61 -7.47 10.08
N ALA A 85 9.75 -8.77 10.38
CA ALA A 85 9.64 -9.83 9.38
C ALA A 85 8.24 -9.91 8.75
N ARG A 86 7.18 -9.78 9.57
CA ARG A 86 5.79 -9.72 9.07
C ARG A 86 5.55 -8.51 8.16
N SER A 87 6.12 -7.36 8.50
CA SER A 87 6.00 -6.14 7.70
C SER A 87 6.70 -6.28 6.34
N ILE A 88 7.92 -6.84 6.32
CA ILE A 88 8.65 -7.12 5.08
C ILE A 88 7.88 -8.11 4.21
N ALA A 89 7.37 -9.20 4.79
CA ALA A 89 6.56 -10.18 4.07
C ALA A 89 5.29 -9.54 3.45
N MET A 90 4.61 -8.68 4.20
CA MET A 90 3.42 -7.95 3.70
C MET A 90 3.76 -7.09 2.49
N ILE A 91 4.87 -6.35 2.56
CA ILE A 91 5.32 -5.50 1.45
C ILE A 91 5.63 -6.35 0.21
N VAL A 92 6.37 -7.44 0.38
CA VAL A 92 6.73 -8.36 -0.72
C VAL A 92 5.46 -8.93 -1.37
N CYS A 93 4.49 -9.39 -0.58
CA CYS A 93 3.22 -9.90 -1.11
C CYS A 93 2.39 -8.83 -1.83
N CYS A 94 2.34 -7.60 -1.31
CA CYS A 94 1.66 -6.49 -1.98
C CYS A 94 2.35 -6.13 -3.31
N VAL A 95 3.69 -6.09 -3.36
CA VAL A 95 4.43 -5.84 -4.60
C VAL A 95 4.19 -6.95 -5.60
N ALA A 96 4.24 -8.22 -5.16
CA ALA A 96 3.94 -9.36 -6.02
C ALA A 96 2.51 -9.30 -6.59
N ALA A 97 1.52 -8.90 -5.78
CA ALA A 97 0.15 -8.70 -6.24
C ALA A 97 0.07 -7.61 -7.32
N ILE A 98 0.78 -6.48 -7.14
CA ILE A 98 0.84 -5.41 -8.15
C ILE A 98 1.49 -5.92 -9.43
N VAL A 99 2.61 -6.66 -9.35
CA VAL A 99 3.30 -7.24 -10.52
C VAL A 99 2.36 -8.16 -11.30
N VAL A 100 1.60 -9.02 -10.61
CA VAL A 100 0.60 -9.91 -11.25
C VAL A 100 -0.46 -9.09 -11.97
N PHE A 101 -0.99 -8.03 -11.34
CA PHE A 101 -1.99 -7.17 -11.98
C PHE A 101 -1.42 -6.43 -13.19
N VAL A 102 -0.16 -5.96 -13.14
CA VAL A 102 0.50 -5.32 -14.28
C VAL A 102 0.57 -6.28 -15.47
N ILE A 103 0.97 -7.54 -15.24
CA ILE A 103 1.12 -8.54 -16.31
C ILE A 103 -0.23 -9.00 -16.86
N VAL A 104 -1.24 -9.17 -15.99
CA VAL A 104 -2.55 -9.71 -16.39
C VAL A 104 -3.44 -8.65 -17.05
N PHE A 105 -3.32 -7.39 -16.64
CA PHE A 105 -4.19 -6.29 -17.10
C PHE A 105 -3.47 -5.26 -17.97
N ASP A 106 -2.22 -5.52 -18.34
CA ASP A 106 -1.39 -4.64 -19.18
C ASP A 106 -1.37 -3.18 -18.68
N TRP A 107 -1.24 -2.99 -17.37
CA TRP A 107 -1.23 -1.63 -16.79
C TRP A 107 -0.09 -0.79 -17.33
N PHE A 108 1.04 -1.40 -17.68
CA PHE A 108 2.10 -0.79 -18.47
C PHE A 108 2.84 -1.90 -19.23
N PRO A 109 3.60 -1.57 -20.29
CA PRO A 109 4.19 -2.57 -21.17
C PRO A 109 5.20 -3.42 -20.40
N ALA A 110 4.92 -4.73 -20.26
CA ALA A 110 5.76 -5.65 -19.50
C ALA A 110 7.12 -5.90 -20.18
N ASP A 111 7.18 -5.71 -21.49
CA ASP A 111 8.36 -5.77 -22.34
C ASP A 111 9.27 -4.53 -22.24
N ASN A 112 8.78 -3.43 -21.64
CA ASN A 112 9.53 -2.18 -21.52
C ASN A 112 10.25 -2.08 -20.17
N ALA A 113 11.58 -2.29 -20.19
CA ALA A 113 12.43 -2.16 -19.01
C ALA A 113 12.40 -0.76 -18.36
N LEU A 114 12.15 0.31 -19.14
CA LEU A 114 12.05 1.67 -18.60
C LEU A 114 10.83 1.83 -17.70
N ALA A 115 9.70 1.19 -18.06
CA ALA A 115 8.47 1.25 -17.26
C ALA A 115 8.67 0.56 -15.90
N TRP A 116 9.34 -0.59 -15.89
CA TRP A 116 9.73 -1.29 -14.66
C TRP A 116 10.71 -0.49 -13.80
N LEU A 117 11.67 0.21 -14.41
CA LEU A 117 12.59 1.08 -13.68
C LEU A 117 11.85 2.24 -13.00
N CYS A 118 10.93 2.89 -13.71
CA CYS A 118 10.08 3.95 -13.15
C CYS A 118 9.18 3.42 -12.01
N PHE A 119 8.63 2.22 -12.16
CA PHE A 119 7.89 1.55 -11.09
C PHE A 119 8.77 1.29 -9.87
N ALA A 120 9.96 0.72 -10.06
CA ALA A 120 10.89 0.44 -8.97
C ALA A 120 11.37 1.72 -8.27
N LEU A 121 11.65 2.79 -9.03
CA LEU A 121 12.03 4.09 -8.48
C LEU A 121 10.91 4.74 -7.67
N SER A 122 9.70 4.78 -8.22
CA SER A 122 8.54 5.35 -7.52
C SER A 122 8.17 4.56 -6.27
N PHE A 123 8.17 3.23 -6.36
CA PHE A 123 8.00 2.35 -5.20
C PHE A 123 9.09 2.58 -4.16
N GLY A 124 10.36 2.66 -4.57
CA GLY A 124 11.50 2.91 -3.68
C GLY A 124 11.41 4.24 -2.95
N ILE A 125 11.02 5.33 -3.64
CA ILE A 125 10.82 6.64 -3.04
C ILE A 125 9.68 6.60 -2.02
N CYS A 126 8.51 6.08 -2.41
CA CYS A 126 7.37 5.96 -1.50
C CYS A 126 7.70 5.09 -0.27
N PHE A 127 8.42 3.99 -0.48
CA PHE A 127 8.82 3.07 0.57
C PHE A 127 9.82 3.71 1.54
N THR A 128 10.85 4.39 1.04
CA THR A 128 11.86 5.07 1.87
C THR A 128 11.24 6.20 2.70
N VAL A 129 10.36 7.01 2.11
CA VAL A 129 9.61 8.05 2.84
C VAL A 129 8.73 7.42 3.92
N SER A 130 7.99 6.35 3.59
CA SER A 130 7.14 5.65 4.55
C SER A 130 7.96 5.07 5.71
N LEU A 131 9.09 4.42 5.41
CA LEU A 131 9.98 3.85 6.41
C LEU A 131 10.57 4.94 7.31
N TRP A 132 11.00 6.06 6.74
CA TRP A 132 11.54 7.20 7.49
C TRP A 132 10.51 7.78 8.47
N VAL A 133 9.27 7.95 8.03
CA VAL A 133 8.17 8.41 8.91
C VAL A 133 7.90 7.41 10.03
N THR A 134 7.90 6.10 9.75
CA THR A 134 7.69 5.06 10.76
C THR A 134 8.82 5.02 11.78
N LEU A 135 10.09 5.02 11.33
CA LEU A 135 11.25 5.02 12.23
C LEU A 135 11.29 6.28 13.12
N SER A 136 10.94 7.44 12.54
CA SER A 136 10.87 8.70 13.28
C SER A 136 9.79 8.67 14.37
N ARG A 137 8.62 8.06 14.08
CA ARG A 137 7.57 7.84 15.08
C ARG A 137 8.02 6.87 16.17
N GLN A 138 8.61 5.74 15.81
CA GLN A 138 9.11 4.76 16.78
C GLN A 138 10.13 5.36 17.74
N LYS A 139 11.05 6.20 17.24
CA LYS A 139 12.02 6.90 18.09
C LYS A 139 11.33 7.81 19.11
N ARG A 140 10.35 8.62 18.67
CA ARG A 140 9.60 9.52 19.55
C ARG A 140 8.74 8.77 20.58
N GLU A 141 8.11 7.67 20.20
CA GLU A 141 7.33 6.85 21.13
C GLU A 141 8.23 6.17 22.17
N ASN A 142 9.41 5.68 21.76
CA ASN A 142 10.39 5.11 22.70
C ASN A 142 10.89 6.15 23.72
N GLU A 143 11.19 7.37 23.27
CA GLU A 143 11.61 8.47 24.16
C GLU A 143 10.49 8.86 25.14
N ALA A 144 9.24 8.95 24.66
CA ALA A 144 8.09 9.26 25.51
C ALA A 144 7.81 8.17 26.57
N MET A 145 7.92 6.88 26.19
CA MET A 145 7.78 5.77 27.14
C MET A 145 8.90 5.75 28.17
N ALA A 146 10.14 6.04 27.78
CA ALA A 146 11.27 6.12 28.71
C ALA A 146 11.06 7.22 29.76
N GLN A 147 10.61 8.41 29.35
CA GLN A 147 10.30 9.51 30.26
C GLN A 147 9.14 9.18 31.21
N ALA A 148 8.10 8.47 30.72
CA ALA A 148 6.99 8.03 31.57
C ALA A 148 7.45 7.02 32.64
N LEU A 149 8.39 6.13 32.28
CA LEU A 149 8.95 5.14 33.21
C LEU A 149 9.83 5.80 34.29
N GLU A 150 10.64 6.81 33.92
CA GLU A 150 11.47 7.56 34.88
C GLU A 150 10.62 8.35 35.88
N ARG A 151 9.51 8.96 35.43
CA ARG A 151 8.56 9.65 36.32
C ARG A 151 7.96 8.70 37.35
N LEU A 152 7.49 7.54 36.91
CA LEU A 152 6.94 6.52 37.82
C LEU A 152 7.98 5.98 38.82
N LYS A 153 9.24 5.90 38.41
CA LYS A 153 10.34 5.46 39.27
C LYS A 153 10.75 6.52 40.31
N ASN A 154 10.63 7.81 39.98
CA ASN A 154 10.94 8.90 40.91
C ASN A 154 9.78 9.23 41.87
N ASP A 155 8.55 8.83 41.53
CA ASP A 155 7.36 8.96 42.38
C ASP A 155 7.17 7.79 43.38
N GLN A 156 8.04 6.76 43.34
CA GLN A 156 8.12 5.66 44.33
C GLN A 156 9.30 5.83 45.29
#